data_AF-A0AAU2EAY3-F1
#
_entry.id   AF-A0AAU2EAY3-F1
#
_cell.length_a   1.000
_cell.length_b   1.000
_cell.length_c   1.000
_cell.angle_alpha   90.00
_cell.angle_beta   90.00
_cell.angle_gamma   90.00
#
_symmetry.space_group_name_H-M   'P 1'
#
loop_
_entity.id
_entity.type
_entity.pdbx_description
1 polymer ?
#
loop_
_entity_poly.entity_id
_entity_poly.type
_entity_poly.pdbx_seq_one_letter_code
_entity_poly.pdbx_strand_id
1 'polypeptide(L)' 'MITVTRIRLDTGAPVVIRATADNLDIAIDDRHITPTGAVALHRALTQLGDEPPAGAGDCS' A
#
# COMPACT_ATOMS: atom_id res chain seq x y z
N MET A 1 -6.88 8.10 -1.31
CA MET A 1 -5.41 8.23 -1.12
C MET A 1 -4.88 6.98 -0.42
N ILE A 2 -3.72 6.47 -0.84
CA ILE A 2 -3.10 5.26 -0.25
C ILE A 2 -1.95 5.69 0.65
N THR A 3 -1.99 5.28 1.91
CA THR A 3 -0.92 5.57 2.89
C THR A 3 -0.38 4.27 3.45
N VAL A 4 0.94 4.09 3.36
CA VAL A 4 1.64 2.93 3.91
C VAL A 4 2.56 3.40 5.01
N THR A 5 2.39 2.86 6.22
CA THR A 5 3.22 3.22 7.37
C THR A 5 3.85 1.97 7.99
N ARG A 6 5.16 2.04 8.20
CA ARG A 6 5.89 1.03 8.96
C ARG A 6 5.92 1.46 10.42
N ILE A 7 5.28 0.69 11.29
CA ILE A 7 5.17 0.99 12.73
C ILE A 7 5.34 -0.27 13.57
N ARG A 8 5.54 -0.12 14.87
CA ARG A 8 5.38 -1.23 15.82
C ARG A 8 3.90 -1.46 16.06
N LEU A 9 3.41 -2.67 15.81
CA LEU A 9 2.06 -3.06 16.17
C LEU A 9 2.10 -3.83 17.49
N ASP A 10 1.62 -3.20 18.55
CA ASP A 10 1.61 -3.79 19.89
C ASP A 10 0.57 -4.93 20.02
N THR A 11 -0.26 -5.12 19.01
CA THR A 11 -1.26 -6.19 18.92
C THR A 11 -0.68 -7.55 18.55
N GLY A 12 0.60 -7.60 18.13
CA GLY A 12 1.24 -8.81 17.61
C GLY A 12 0.76 -9.23 16.21
N ALA A 13 -0.16 -8.47 15.60
CA ALA A 13 -0.57 -8.69 14.22
C ALA A 13 0.52 -8.22 13.25
N PRO A 14 0.83 -8.99 12.19
CA PRO A 14 1.86 -8.61 11.24
C PRO A 14 1.45 -7.41 10.37
N VAL A 15 0.15 -7.25 10.08
CA VAL A 15 -0.40 -6.19 9.23
C VAL A 15 -1.80 -5.80 9.70
N VAL A 16 -2.12 -4.51 9.62
CA VAL A 16 -3.48 -3.97 9.76
C VAL A 16 -3.81 -3.15 8.51
N ILE A 17 -4.96 -3.45 7.91
CA ILE A 17 -5.46 -2.74 6.72
C ILE A 17 -6.80 -2.11 7.07
N ARG A 18 -6.94 -0.82 6.77
CA ARG A 18 -8.20 -0.10 6.91
C ARG A 18 -8.54 0.59 5.60
N ALA A 19 -9.64 0.18 5.00
CA ALA A 19 -10.22 0.83 3.83
C ALA A 19 -11.42 1.68 4.25
N THR A 20 -11.46 2.90 3.78
CA THR A 20 -12.58 3.86 3.92
C THR A 20 -12.95 4.36 2.53
N ALA A 21 -14.03 5.15 2.42
CA ALA A 21 -14.47 5.70 1.13
C ALA A 21 -13.36 6.55 0.46
N ASP A 22 -12.55 7.23 1.25
CA ASP A 22 -11.55 8.19 0.76
C ASP A 22 -10.11 7.67 0.84
N ASN A 23 -9.84 6.75 1.78
CA ASN A 23 -8.48 6.36 2.14
C ASN A 23 -8.30 4.85 2.32
N LEU A 24 -7.12 4.37 1.92
CA LEU A 24 -6.61 3.04 2.24
C LEU A 24 -5.35 3.20 3.11
N ASP A 25 -5.47 2.84 4.39
CA ASP A 25 -4.37 2.85 5.36
C ASP A 25 -3.84 1.43 5.57
N ILE A 26 -2.55 1.26 5.35
CA ILE A 26 -1.86 -0.02 5.53
C ILE A 26 -0.75 0.19 6.56
N ALA A 27 -0.90 -0.42 7.72
CA ALA A 27 0.11 -0.44 8.78
C ALA A 27 0.77 -1.82 8.85
N ILE A 28 2.10 -1.85 8.83
CA ILE A 28 2.86 -3.10 8.85
C ILE A 28 3.82 -3.09 10.03
N ASP A 29 3.81 -4.17 10.79
CA ASP A 29 4.73 -4.37 11.90
C ASP A 29 6.17 -4.47 11.39
N ASP A 30 7.02 -3.60 11.90
CA ASP A 30 8.42 -3.48 11.49
C ASP A 30 9.28 -4.74 11.73
N ARG A 31 8.86 -5.65 12.63
CA ARG A 31 9.52 -6.95 12.89
C ARG A 31 9.20 -8.00 11.83
N HIS A 32 8.07 -7.86 11.14
CA HIS A 32 7.55 -8.86 10.21
C HIS A 32 7.83 -8.51 8.75
N ILE A 33 8.44 -7.34 8.50
CA ILE A 33 8.81 -6.90 7.16
C ILE A 33 10.31 -6.58 7.06
N THR A 34 10.96 -7.17 6.06
CA THR A 34 12.35 -6.85 5.75
C THR A 34 12.44 -5.46 5.12
N PRO A 35 13.59 -4.77 5.21
CA PRO A 35 13.79 -3.49 4.54
C PRO A 35 13.47 -3.57 3.03
N THR A 36 13.90 -4.64 2.35
CA THR A 36 13.63 -4.87 0.93
C THR A 36 12.13 -5.07 0.65
N GLY A 37 11.43 -5.84 1.49
CA GLY A 37 9.99 -6.05 1.37
C GLY A 37 9.18 -4.76 1.51
N ALA A 38 9.58 -3.88 2.44
CA ALA A 38 8.93 -2.58 2.63
C ALA A 38 9.06 -1.69 1.39
N VAL A 39 10.25 -1.66 0.76
CA VAL A 39 10.48 -0.90 -0.48
C VAL A 39 9.68 -1.48 -1.64
N ALA A 40 9.66 -2.81 -1.79
CA ALA A 40 8.90 -3.47 -2.85
C ALA A 40 7.39 -3.21 -2.73
N LEU A 41 6.86 -3.28 -1.50
CA LEU A 41 5.45 -3.03 -1.25
C LEU A 41 5.08 -1.57 -1.48
N HIS A 42 5.91 -0.63 -1.02
CA HIS A 42 5.71 0.78 -1.29
C HIS A 42 5.66 1.05 -2.81
N ARG A 43 6.59 0.48 -3.58
CA ARG A 43 6.59 0.60 -5.05
C ARG A 43 5.33 0.03 -5.69
N ALA A 44 4.94 -1.18 -5.31
CA ALA A 44 3.75 -1.84 -5.86
C ALA A 44 2.47 -1.04 -5.61
N LEU A 45 2.32 -0.50 -4.39
CA LEU A 45 1.14 0.28 -4.01
C LEU A 45 1.12 1.68 -4.62
N THR A 46 2.28 2.31 -4.80
CA THR A 46 2.37 3.59 -5.55
C THR A 46 1.98 3.39 -7.02
N GLN A 47 2.40 2.28 -7.65
CA GLN A 47 2.00 1.96 -9.02
C GLN A 47 0.52 1.64 -9.19
N LEU A 48 -0.14 1.10 -8.15
CA LEU A 48 -1.59 0.89 -8.12
C LEU A 48 -2.38 2.21 -7.97
N GLY A 49 -1.77 3.24 -7.37
CA GLY A 49 -2.37 4.56 -7.22
C GLY A 49 -2.30 5.43 -8.48
N ASP A 50 -1.41 5.09 -9.41
CA ASP A 50 -1.46 5.60 -10.78
C ASP A 50 -2.53 4.80 -11.55
N GLU A 51 -3.76 5.30 -11.52
CA GLU A 51 -4.79 4.85 -12.46
C GLU A 51 -4.20 5.01 -13.87
N PRO A 52 -4.18 3.97 -14.73
CA PRO A 52 -3.82 4.17 -16.13
C PRO A 52 -4.76 5.25 -16.67
N PRO A 53 -4.27 6.22 -17.47
CA PRO A 53 -5.09 7.34 -17.90
C PRO A 53 -6.40 6.81 -18.49
N ALA A 54 -7.52 7.27 -17.93
CA ALA A 54 -8.86 7.02 -18.45
C ALA A 54 -8.91 7.57 -19.88
N GLY A 55 -8.52 6.73 -20.85
CA GLY A 55 -8.14 7.23 -22.16
C GLY A 55 -7.30 6.31 -23.04
N ALA A 56 -6.99 5.06 -22.65
CA ALA A 56 -6.66 4.03 -23.64
C ALA A 56 -7.94 3.50 -24.32
N GLY A 57 -8.80 4.44 -24.75
CA GLY A 57 -9.76 4.21 -25.80
C GLY A 57 -9.01 4.30 -27.14
N ASP A 58 -9.36 3.39 -28.03
CA ASP A 58 -8.97 3.35 -29.45
C ASP A 58 -7.52 2.92 -29.77
N CYS A 59 -7.31 1.61 -29.70
CA CYS A 59 -6.52 0.96 -30.75
C CYS A 59 -7.49 0.50 -31.86
N SER A 60 -7.77 1.43 -32.79
CA SER A 60 -8.18 1.10 -34.16
C SER A 60 -7.00 0.56 -34.95
#